data_AF-A0AAW0H8J9-F1
#
_entry.id   AF-A0AAW0H8J9-F1
#
_cell.length_a   1.000
_cell.length_b   1.000
_cell.length_c   1.000
_cell.angle_alpha   90.00
_cell.angle_beta   90.00
_cell.angle_gamma   90.00
#
_symmetry.space_group_name_H-M   'P 1'
#
loop_
_entity.id
_entity.type
_entity.pdbx_description
1 polymer ?
#
loop_
_entity_poly.entity_id
_entity_poly.type
_entity_poly.pdbx_seq_one_letter_code
_entity_poly.pdbx_strand_id
1 'polypeptide(L)'
;MRPRRPASAKLAFLAVFLVAPLTLAETPYLVRVDAARPLRPLLPFWRSTGFCPPLPHDQADRFDLSWDQQLNLAYIGAVPHSGIEQVRIHWLLDLITARRGGEGLFGYACAKVSVPDFVPYMAMLYKLDKYKLDRDIVPEGQSHHLRQ
;
A
#
# COMPACT_ATOMS: atom_id res chain seq x y z
N MET A 1 -56.92 46.62 -25.76
CA MET A 1 -56.12 47.04 -24.59
C MET A 1 -55.66 45.78 -23.84
N ARG A 2 -54.35 45.57 -23.65
CA ARG A 2 -53.76 44.35 -23.05
C ARG A 2 -53.88 44.36 -21.52
N PRO A 3 -54.20 43.24 -20.85
CA PRO A 3 -54.24 43.20 -19.39
C PRO A 3 -52.81 43.18 -18.83
N ARG A 4 -52.58 44.02 -17.83
CA ARG A 4 -51.31 44.19 -17.13
C ARG A 4 -51.14 43.02 -16.15
N ARG A 5 -50.26 42.06 -16.48
CA ARG A 5 -49.93 40.93 -15.60
C ARG A 5 -49.35 41.44 -14.27
N PRO A 6 -49.73 40.87 -13.11
CA PRO A 6 -49.27 41.34 -11.82
C PRO A 6 -47.78 40.98 -11.65
N ALA A 7 -46.94 42.00 -11.49
CA ALA A 7 -45.50 41.85 -11.25
C ALA A 7 -45.17 41.23 -9.87
N SER A 8 -46.17 41.10 -8.97
CA SER A 8 -46.01 40.65 -7.59
C SER A 8 -45.64 39.17 -7.44
N ALA A 9 -46.14 38.30 -8.33
CA ALA A 9 -45.87 36.87 -8.24
C ALA A 9 -44.40 36.52 -8.51
N LYS A 10 -43.73 37.27 -9.40
CA LYS A 10 -42.31 37.03 -9.74
C LYS A 10 -41.36 37.46 -8.62
N LEU A 11 -41.70 38.55 -7.92
CA LEU A 11 -40.93 39.05 -6.79
C LEU A 11 -41.06 38.14 -5.56
N ALA A 12 -42.25 37.57 -5.31
CA ALA A 12 -42.46 36.60 -4.25
C ALA A 12 -41.68 35.29 -4.49
N PHE A 13 -41.67 34.78 -5.73
CA PHE A 13 -40.88 33.60 -6.10
C PHE A 13 -39.36 33.82 -5.98
N LEU A 14 -38.86 35.00 -6.35
CA LEU A 14 -37.46 35.38 -6.17
C LEU A 14 -37.06 35.49 -4.70
N ALA A 15 -37.94 36.02 -3.85
CA ALA A 15 -37.69 36.12 -2.40
C ALA A 15 -37.64 34.75 -1.72
N VAL A 16 -38.50 33.79 -2.11
CA VAL A 16 -38.46 32.41 -1.58
C VAL A 16 -37.19 31.68 -2.03
N PHE A 17 -36.73 31.89 -3.26
CA PHE A 17 -35.47 31.31 -3.76
C PHE A 17 -34.22 31.93 -3.11
N LEU A 18 -34.25 33.22 -2.75
CA LEU A 18 -33.12 33.88 -2.07
C LEU A 18 -32.99 33.51 -0.58
N VAL A 19 -34.07 33.09 0.07
CA VAL A 19 -34.07 32.71 1.50
C VAL A 19 -33.81 31.21 1.69
N ALA A 20 -34.03 30.38 0.67
CA ALA A 20 -33.89 28.93 0.76
C ALA A 20 -32.47 28.33 0.92
N PRO A 21 -31.32 28.99 0.62
CA PRO A 21 -30.04 28.32 0.80
C PRO A 21 -29.44 28.48 2.22
N LEU A 22 -30.12 29.18 3.14
CA LEU A 22 -29.51 29.56 4.43
C LEU A 22 -29.67 28.55 5.58
N THR A 23 -30.40 27.45 5.40
CA THR A 23 -30.72 26.53 6.53
C THR A 23 -30.30 25.08 6.31
N LEU A 24 -29.27 24.82 5.50
CA LEU A 24 -28.54 23.56 5.54
C LEU A 24 -27.15 23.73 6.18
N ALA A 25 -27.10 24.46 7.30
CA ALA A 25 -25.88 24.52 8.11
C ALA A 25 -25.78 23.22 8.91
N GLU A 26 -24.94 22.30 8.46
CA GLU A 26 -24.53 21.11 9.22
C GLU A 26 -23.99 21.56 10.59
N THR A 27 -24.51 21.02 11.69
CA THR A 27 -24.01 21.37 13.02
C THR A 27 -22.55 20.92 13.13
N PRO A 28 -21.60 21.81 13.46
CA PRO A 28 -20.19 21.43 13.51
C PRO A 28 -19.95 20.41 14.62
N TYR A 29 -19.20 19.35 14.31
CA TYR A 29 -18.77 18.38 15.30
C TYR A 29 -17.74 19.01 16.25
N LEU A 30 -17.98 18.95 17.56
CA LEU A 30 -17.06 19.43 18.58
C LEU A 30 -16.15 18.28 19.06
N VAL A 31 -14.85 18.34 18.72
CA VAL A 31 -13.83 17.39 19.20
C VAL A 31 -12.92 18.09 20.21
N ARG A 32 -12.84 17.56 21.44
CA ARG A 32 -11.96 18.08 22.51
C ARG A 32 -10.84 17.09 22.78
N VAL A 33 -9.60 17.58 22.81
CA VAL A 33 -8.39 16.79 23.10
C VAL A 33 -7.63 17.44 24.24
N ASP A 34 -7.41 16.70 25.34
CA ASP A 34 -6.61 17.14 26.47
C ASP A 34 -5.20 16.52 26.39
N ALA A 35 -4.23 17.32 25.97
CA ALA A 35 -2.85 16.88 25.80
C ALA A 35 -2.07 16.74 27.13
N ALA A 36 -2.59 17.31 28.24
CA ALA A 36 -1.95 17.22 29.56
C ALA A 36 -2.23 15.89 30.27
N ARG A 37 -3.16 15.08 29.74
CA ARG A 37 -3.62 13.82 30.35
C ARG A 37 -3.23 12.60 29.50
N PRO A 38 -1.98 12.10 29.60
CA PRO A 38 -1.60 10.85 28.92
C PRO A 38 -2.36 9.66 29.53
N LEU A 39 -3.01 8.84 28.69
CA LEU A 39 -3.80 7.69 29.14
C LEU A 39 -3.03 6.36 29.07
N ARG A 40 -2.36 6.10 27.94
CA ARG A 40 -1.58 4.87 27.69
C ARG A 40 -0.64 5.06 26.48
N PRO A 41 0.40 4.23 26.32
CA PRO A 41 1.19 4.20 25.10
C PRO A 41 0.33 3.82 23.89
N LEU A 42 0.51 4.53 22.77
CA LEU A 42 -0.02 4.15 21.47
C LEU A 42 1.13 3.60 20.63
N LEU A 43 1.14 2.28 20.43
CA LEU A 43 2.14 1.64 19.59
C LEU A 43 1.76 1.79 18.11
N PRO A 44 2.74 2.01 17.22
CA PRO A 44 2.49 2.19 15.79
C PRO A 44 2.34 0.84 15.07
N PHE A 45 1.20 0.18 15.28
CA PHE A 45 0.93 -1.17 14.76
C PHE A 45 0.72 -1.24 13.24
N TRP A 46 0.68 -0.10 12.55
CA TRP A 46 0.36 0.02 11.12
C TRP A 46 1.57 0.21 10.21
N ARG A 47 2.80 0.10 10.72
CA ARG A 47 4.07 0.39 9.98
C ARG A 47 4.44 -0.67 8.93
N SER A 48 3.47 -1.31 8.29
CA SER A 48 3.72 -2.37 7.30
C SER A 48 2.93 -2.12 6.03
N THR A 49 3.54 -2.49 4.90
CA THR A 49 2.92 -2.50 3.58
C THR A 49 3.31 -3.78 2.84
N GLY A 50 2.81 -3.98 1.63
CA GLY A 50 3.21 -5.12 0.81
C GLY A 50 2.72 -5.05 -0.63
N PHE A 51 3.30 -5.90 -1.46
CA PHE A 51 2.91 -6.04 -2.87
C PHE A 51 3.08 -7.47 -3.37
N CYS A 52 2.56 -7.73 -4.55
CA CYS A 52 2.72 -8.99 -5.27
C CYS A 52 3.23 -8.65 -6.68
N PRO A 53 4.35 -9.24 -7.15
CA PRO A 53 4.79 -9.05 -8.53
C PRO A 53 3.72 -9.57 -9.50
N PRO A 54 3.59 -8.96 -10.69
CA PRO A 54 2.64 -9.44 -11.70
C PRO A 54 3.02 -10.84 -12.20
N LEU A 55 2.07 -11.50 -12.85
CA LEU A 55 2.36 -12.74 -13.58
C LEU A 55 3.25 -12.45 -14.81
N PRO A 56 4.11 -13.39 -15.22
CA PRO A 56 4.41 -14.67 -14.54
C PRO A 56 5.44 -14.49 -13.41
N HIS A 57 5.29 -15.27 -12.32
CA HIS A 57 6.12 -15.10 -11.12
C HIS A 57 7.59 -15.54 -11.29
N ASP A 58 7.88 -16.36 -12.29
CA ASP A 58 9.25 -16.72 -12.69
C ASP A 58 10.06 -15.53 -13.28
N GLN A 59 9.40 -14.40 -13.53
CA GLN A 59 10.00 -13.15 -13.99
C GLN A 59 9.75 -12.00 -12.99
N ALA A 60 9.50 -12.33 -11.72
CA ALA A 60 9.32 -11.35 -10.64
C ALA A 60 10.52 -10.40 -10.51
N ASP A 61 11.72 -10.87 -10.85
CA ASP A 61 12.95 -10.07 -10.87
C ASP A 61 12.80 -8.81 -11.73
N ARG A 62 12.13 -8.90 -12.89
CA ARG A 62 11.92 -7.76 -13.78
C ARG A 62 11.11 -6.65 -13.13
N PHE A 63 10.17 -7.01 -12.26
CA PHE A 63 9.35 -6.05 -11.53
C PHE A 63 10.05 -5.58 -10.24
N ASP A 64 10.46 -6.50 -9.37
CA ASP A 64 11.07 -6.22 -8.06
C ASP A 64 12.40 -5.43 -8.21
N LEU A 65 13.18 -5.77 -9.24
CA LEU A 65 14.46 -5.13 -9.50
C LEU A 65 14.36 -3.93 -10.44
N SER A 66 13.18 -3.63 -10.99
CA SER A 66 12.96 -2.45 -11.84
C SER A 66 13.35 -1.12 -11.19
N TRP A 67 13.57 -0.13 -12.04
CA TRP A 67 13.73 1.27 -11.63
C TRP A 67 12.46 1.80 -10.95
N ASP A 68 11.29 1.44 -11.46
CA ASP A 68 10.01 1.88 -10.89
C ASP A 68 9.85 1.39 -9.45
N GLN A 69 10.19 0.14 -9.17
CA GLN A 69 10.17 -0.35 -7.79
C GLN A 69 11.27 0.24 -6.92
N GLN A 70 12.42 0.58 -7.50
CA GLN A 70 13.44 1.31 -6.75
C GLN A 70 12.95 2.68 -6.29
N LEU A 71 12.25 3.40 -7.17
CA LEU A 71 11.66 4.69 -6.82
C LEU A 71 10.52 4.52 -5.81
N ASN A 72 9.65 3.54 -6.00
CA ASN A 72 8.55 3.24 -5.08
C ASN A 72 9.06 2.93 -3.66
N LEU A 73 10.09 2.07 -3.52
CA LEU A 73 10.71 1.77 -2.23
C LEU A 73 11.41 2.98 -1.62
N ALA A 74 11.98 3.88 -2.43
CA ALA A 74 12.50 5.15 -1.94
C ALA A 74 11.40 6.04 -1.36
N TYR A 75 10.22 6.11 -1.98
CA TYR A 75 9.06 6.82 -1.42
C TYR A 75 8.57 6.19 -0.12
N ILE A 76 8.50 4.87 -0.05
CA ILE A 76 8.11 4.14 1.17
C ILE A 76 9.11 4.40 2.31
N GLY A 77 10.41 4.29 2.03
CA GLY A 77 11.47 4.54 3.02
C GLY A 77 11.65 6.01 3.40
N ALA A 78 11.11 6.96 2.61
CA ALA A 78 11.14 8.38 2.90
C ALA A 78 10.08 8.82 3.94
N VAL A 79 9.16 7.93 4.32
CA VAL A 79 8.15 8.23 5.34
C VAL A 79 8.83 8.58 6.68
N PRO A 80 8.54 9.75 7.27
CA PRO A 80 9.26 10.21 8.46
C PRO A 80 9.02 9.29 9.68
N HIS A 81 9.98 9.28 10.59
CA HIS A 81 9.94 8.53 11.86
C HIS A 81 9.61 7.04 11.71
N SER A 82 10.13 6.42 10.64
CA SER A 82 9.84 5.02 10.30
C SER A 82 8.33 4.74 10.24
N GLY A 83 7.56 5.65 9.65
CA GLY A 83 6.11 5.49 9.53
C GLY A 83 5.71 4.25 8.71
N ILE A 84 6.63 3.72 7.91
CA ILE A 84 6.63 2.35 7.38
C ILE A 84 7.99 1.73 7.69
N GLU A 85 7.98 0.52 8.22
CA GLU A 85 9.17 -0.27 8.58
C GLU A 85 9.24 -1.56 7.79
N GLN A 86 8.10 -2.20 7.49
CA GLN A 86 8.07 -3.52 6.87
C GLN A 86 7.48 -3.49 5.46
N VAL A 87 8.09 -4.24 4.53
CA VAL A 87 7.50 -4.55 3.21
C VAL A 87 7.34 -6.05 3.05
N ARG A 88 6.09 -6.53 2.97
CA ARG A 88 5.74 -7.91 2.67
C ARG A 88 5.70 -8.15 1.16
N ILE A 89 6.56 -9.04 0.67
CA ILE A 89 6.74 -9.31 -0.76
C ILE A 89 6.35 -10.76 -1.04
N HIS A 90 5.39 -10.96 -1.94
CA HIS A 90 5.02 -12.31 -2.39
C HIS A 90 6.06 -12.86 -3.38
N TRP A 91 6.19 -14.19 -3.44
CA TRP A 91 7.05 -14.88 -4.41
C TRP A 91 8.54 -14.52 -4.32
N LEU A 92 9.01 -14.11 -3.15
CA LEU A 92 10.40 -13.71 -2.96
C LEU A 92 11.40 -14.85 -3.25
N LEU A 93 10.99 -16.11 -3.09
CA LEU A 93 11.83 -17.26 -3.41
C LEU A 93 11.93 -17.55 -4.92
N ASP A 94 11.02 -17.03 -5.74
CA ASP A 94 11.08 -17.16 -7.21
C ASP A 94 12.22 -16.30 -7.80
N LEU A 95 12.78 -15.38 -7.01
CA LEU A 95 14.04 -14.67 -7.34
C LEU A 95 15.27 -15.58 -7.25
N ILE A 96 15.15 -16.78 -6.67
CA ILE A 96 16.24 -17.76 -6.57
C ILE A 96 16.10 -18.75 -7.73
N THR A 97 17.09 -18.80 -8.60
CA THR A 97 17.08 -19.75 -9.72
C THR A 97 17.63 -21.12 -9.31
N ALA A 98 17.34 -22.16 -10.08
CA ALA A 98 17.96 -23.46 -9.92
C ALA A 98 18.29 -24.04 -11.28
N ARG A 99 19.49 -24.62 -11.43
CA ARG A 99 19.89 -25.27 -12.68
C ARG A 99 19.66 -26.76 -12.57
N ARG A 100 19.23 -27.37 -13.67
CA ARG A 100 19.13 -28.84 -13.73
C ARG A 100 20.52 -29.44 -13.50
N GLY A 101 20.66 -30.18 -12.41
CA GLY A 101 21.82 -31.01 -12.13
C GLY A 101 21.78 -32.32 -12.91
N GLY A 102 22.77 -33.18 -12.67
CA GLY A 102 22.77 -34.53 -13.24
C GLY A 102 21.63 -35.39 -12.67
N GLU A 103 21.34 -36.49 -13.34
CA GLU A 103 20.43 -37.52 -12.82
C GLU A 103 21.03 -38.12 -11.54
N GLY A 104 20.24 -38.15 -10.47
CA GLY A 104 20.63 -38.81 -9.23
C GLY A 104 20.62 -40.34 -9.39
N LEU A 105 21.20 -41.04 -8.41
CA LEU A 105 21.42 -42.48 -8.44
C LEU A 105 20.14 -43.34 -8.60
N PHE A 106 18.95 -42.74 -8.52
CA PHE A 106 17.66 -43.40 -8.69
C PHE A 106 16.73 -42.68 -9.69
N GLY A 107 17.28 -41.96 -10.66
CA GLY A 107 16.50 -41.35 -11.76
C GLY A 107 15.71 -40.07 -11.38
N TYR A 108 15.89 -39.55 -10.16
CA TYR A 108 15.39 -38.22 -9.80
C TYR A 108 16.31 -37.13 -10.36
N ALA A 109 15.72 -36.11 -10.98
CA ALA A 109 16.44 -34.91 -11.38
C ALA A 109 16.87 -34.15 -10.10
N CYS A 110 18.17 -33.98 -9.90
CA CYS A 110 18.68 -33.14 -8.82
C CYS A 110 18.81 -31.71 -9.34
N ALA A 111 18.37 -30.72 -8.56
CA ALA A 111 18.66 -29.32 -8.85
C ALA A 111 20.02 -28.93 -8.25
N LYS A 112 20.87 -28.29 -9.05
CA LYS A 112 22.08 -27.63 -8.55
C LYS A 112 21.78 -26.16 -8.36
N VAL A 113 21.89 -25.70 -7.13
CA VAL A 113 21.82 -24.28 -6.77
C VAL A 113 23.24 -23.82 -6.46
N SER A 114 23.62 -22.71 -7.05
CA SER A 114 24.94 -22.10 -6.96
C SER A 114 24.80 -20.64 -6.52
N VAL A 115 25.89 -20.02 -6.04
CA VAL A 115 25.89 -18.64 -5.55
C VAL A 115 25.26 -17.64 -6.56
N PRO A 116 25.55 -17.71 -7.88
CA PRO A 116 24.91 -16.82 -8.86
C PRO A 116 23.38 -16.90 -8.87
N ASP A 117 22.81 -18.02 -8.46
CA ASP A 117 21.37 -18.23 -8.49
C ASP A 117 20.63 -17.44 -7.38
N PHE A 118 21.35 -16.88 -6.40
CA PHE A 118 20.82 -16.00 -5.36
C PHE A 118 20.93 -14.51 -5.70
N VAL A 119 21.55 -14.14 -6.83
CA VAL A 119 21.86 -12.74 -7.14
C VAL A 119 20.61 -11.84 -7.16
N PRO A 120 19.49 -12.21 -7.82
CA PRO A 120 18.30 -11.37 -7.84
C PRO A 120 17.68 -11.20 -6.44
N TYR A 121 17.64 -12.29 -5.68
CA TYR A 121 17.17 -12.30 -4.29
C TYR A 121 18.02 -11.36 -3.41
N MET A 122 19.35 -11.48 -3.47
CA MET A 122 20.25 -10.63 -2.68
C MET A 122 20.18 -9.16 -3.10
N ALA A 123 19.99 -8.88 -4.40
CA ALA A 123 19.78 -7.53 -4.89
C ALA A 123 18.49 -6.90 -4.32
N MET A 124 17.41 -7.69 -4.22
CA MET A 124 16.17 -7.23 -3.59
C MET A 124 16.36 -6.94 -2.10
N LEU A 125 17.05 -7.82 -1.38
CA LEU A 125 17.36 -7.59 0.04
C LEU A 125 18.21 -6.33 0.26
N TYR A 126 19.21 -6.12 -0.60
CA TYR A 126 20.04 -4.92 -0.55
C TYR A 126 19.22 -3.65 -0.78
N LYS A 127 18.22 -3.68 -1.66
CA LYS A 127 17.30 -2.54 -1.84
C LYS A 127 16.53 -2.25 -0.55
N LEU A 128 15.96 -3.28 0.09
CA LEU A 128 15.20 -3.11 1.33
C LEU A 128 16.07 -2.50 2.44
N ASP A 129 17.27 -3.06 2.65
CA ASP A 129 18.25 -2.55 3.62
C ASP A 129 18.66 -1.10 3.31
N LYS A 130 18.94 -0.79 2.04
CA LYS A 130 19.29 0.57 1.58
C LYS A 130 18.22 1.60 1.94
N TYR A 131 16.95 1.22 1.92
CA TYR A 131 15.83 2.11 2.25
C TYR A 131 15.34 1.96 3.70
N LYS A 132 16.08 1.23 4.54
CA LYS A 132 15.76 0.98 5.96
C LYS A 132 14.40 0.30 6.16
N LEU A 133 14.09 -0.65 5.28
CA LEU A 133 12.86 -1.44 5.30
C LEU A 133 13.20 -2.88 5.68
N ASP A 134 12.49 -3.41 6.67
CA ASP A 134 12.54 -4.80 7.09
C ASP A 134 11.70 -5.68 6.15
N ARG A 135 12.14 -6.93 5.97
CA ARG A 135 11.37 -7.95 5.25
C ARG A 135 10.50 -8.74 6.22
N ASP A 136 9.33 -9.16 5.75
CA ASP A 136 8.58 -10.24 6.38
C ASP A 136 8.36 -11.34 5.36
N ILE A 137 8.97 -12.50 5.61
CA ILE A 137 8.84 -13.70 4.79
C ILE A 137 7.57 -14.38 5.28
N VAL A 138 6.44 -14.12 4.62
CA VAL A 138 5.25 -14.94 4.88
C VAL A 138 5.43 -16.28 4.17
N PRO A 139 5.40 -17.42 4.89
CA PRO A 139 5.47 -18.73 4.28
C PRO A 139 4.32 -18.93 3.30
N GLU A 140 4.64 -19.53 2.16
CA GLU A 140 3.69 -19.87 1.12
C GLU A 140 2.58 -20.77 1.70
N GLY A 141 1.31 -20.37 1.53
CA GLY A 141 0.14 -21.15 1.98
C GLY A 141 -0.70 -20.56 3.12
N GLN A 142 -0.34 -19.41 3.71
CA GLN A 142 -1.23 -18.68 4.63
C GLN A 142 -1.78 -17.40 3.98
N SER A 143 -2.79 -17.57 3.13
CA SER A 143 -3.87 -16.59 3.03
C SER A 143 -4.74 -16.73 4.30
N HIS A 144 -5.18 -15.59 4.85
CA HIS A 144 -5.98 -15.44 6.07
C HIS A 144 -5.20 -15.46 7.39
N HIS A 145 -4.93 -14.28 7.95
CA HIS A 145 -5.80 -13.69 8.98
C HIS A 145 -5.33 -12.26 9.24
N LEU A 146 -6.20 -11.30 8.94
CA LEU A 146 -6.13 -9.95 9.50
C LEU A 146 -6.03 -10.11 11.03
N ARG A 147 -4.86 -9.82 11.61
CA ARG A 147 -4.76 -9.56 13.04
C ARG A 147 -5.30 -8.13 13.25
N GLN A 148 -6.59 -8.08 13.54
CA GLN A 148 -7.22 -6.97 14.27
C GLN A 148 -6.75 -6.98 15.72
#